data_AF-A0A6J3BZL8-F1
#
_entry.id   AF-A0A6J3BZL8-F1
#
_cell.length_a   1.000
_cell.length_b   1.000
_cell.length_c   1.000
_cell.angle_alpha   90.00
_cell.angle_beta   90.00
_cell.angle_gamma   90.00
#
_symmetry.space_group_name_H-M   'P 1'
#
loop_
_entity.id
_entity.type
_entity.pdbx_description
1 polymer ?
#
loop_
_entity_poly.entity_id
_entity_poly.type
_entity_poly.pdbx_seq_one_letter_code
_entity_poly.pdbx_strand_id
1 'polypeptide(L)'
;MYFDMARVILLFCFILVFERGVFGVQLSITNDGPAVRGSYITFVASVTDFVTGESLKFSFWDDAQPQHTAQFVQSSPISNWSVEYPRSIYEAGDYSAKVMLLKSFVGIWYPVATAVTKFKLTDSLNGNLVLSQNNEVRPNTFVMVNRTVTHRIQLPDKELDFLKRNSSTIVTYWFKDCSYIDQTTDFTLNYTYTDLMNDHYIEAMVVANNEPLQPITTTTSTTTTTTTTTTTTTTTTTTTTTTTPKPVIPLATAPSQIITESHASSNNQMLPTHKLVRRALSNKTVKKNNSYKDYICHNTSIVPIGKNYTYGYYQETISVRGEC
;
A
#
# COMPACT_ATOMS: atom_id res chain seq x y z
N MET A 1 2.90 -27.85 62.09
CA MET A 1 3.37 -27.83 60.69
C MET A 1 2.64 -26.85 59.76
N TYR A 2 1.52 -26.23 60.15
CA TYR A 2 0.81 -25.23 59.31
C TYR A 2 1.36 -23.80 59.42
N PHE A 3 2.05 -23.48 60.52
CA PHE A 3 2.60 -22.14 60.80
C PHE A 3 3.84 -21.79 59.94
N ASP A 4 4.45 -22.79 59.30
CA ASP A 4 5.70 -22.63 58.55
C ASP A 4 5.44 -22.24 57.08
N MET A 5 4.38 -22.80 56.47
CA MET A 5 3.98 -22.43 55.11
C MET A 5 3.51 -20.98 55.00
N ALA A 6 2.83 -20.46 56.04
CA ALA A 6 2.39 -19.07 56.05
C ALA A 6 3.58 -18.10 56.04
N ARG A 7 4.68 -18.42 56.73
CA ARG A 7 5.90 -17.59 56.73
C ARG A 7 6.64 -17.63 55.41
N VAL A 8 6.68 -18.80 54.76
CA VAL A 8 7.26 -18.94 53.41
C VAL A 8 6.44 -18.13 52.39
N ILE A 9 5.11 -18.19 52.44
CA ILE A 9 4.22 -17.41 51.56
C ILE A 9 4.40 -15.90 51.81
N LEU A 10 4.49 -15.48 53.08
CA LEU A 10 4.63 -14.06 53.43
C LEU A 10 6.02 -13.52 53.03
N LEU A 11 7.08 -14.31 53.14
CA LEU A 11 8.41 -14.00 52.61
C LEU A 11 8.41 -13.92 51.08
N PHE A 12 7.70 -14.82 50.39
CA PHE A 12 7.55 -14.78 48.94
C PHE A 12 6.79 -13.52 48.49
N CYS A 13 5.72 -13.15 49.19
CA CYS A 13 5.01 -11.88 48.96
C CYS A 13 5.91 -10.67 49.25
N PHE A 14 6.74 -10.70 50.30
CA PHE A 14 7.66 -9.60 50.62
C PHE A 14 8.74 -9.43 49.55
N ILE A 15 9.34 -10.51 49.03
CA ILE A 15 10.33 -10.44 47.94
C ILE A 15 9.70 -9.89 46.65
N LEU A 16 8.48 -10.31 46.32
CA LEU A 16 7.71 -9.74 45.19
C LEU A 16 7.35 -8.25 45.37
N VAL A 17 7.26 -7.77 46.61
CA VAL A 17 7.00 -6.36 46.93
C VAL A 17 8.29 -5.53 46.96
N PHE A 18 9.42 -6.10 47.39
CA PHE A 18 10.72 -5.39 47.47
C PHE A 18 11.51 -5.36 46.15
N GLU A 19 11.26 -6.27 45.20
CA GLU A 19 11.72 -6.09 43.81
C GLU A 19 11.01 -4.93 43.09
N ARG A 20 10.01 -4.29 43.72
CA ARG A 20 9.48 -3.00 43.27
C ARG A 20 10.33 -1.81 43.71
N GLY A 21 11.62 -2.01 43.98
CA GLY A 21 12.63 -0.99 43.76
C GLY A 21 12.63 -0.65 42.26
N VAL A 22 11.83 0.36 41.90
CA VAL A 22 11.41 0.72 40.55
C VAL A 22 12.61 1.05 39.64
N PHE A 23 13.23 0.03 39.05
CA PHE A 23 13.76 0.15 37.69
C PHE A 23 12.71 -0.45 36.77
N GLY A 24 11.73 0.38 36.40
CA GLY A 24 10.69 -0.01 35.46
C GLY A 24 11.34 -0.31 34.12
N VAL A 25 11.24 -1.57 33.66
CA VAL A 25 11.79 -1.99 32.36
C VAL A 25 11.28 -1.04 31.28
N GLN A 26 12.19 -0.29 30.66
CA GLN A 26 11.83 0.66 29.63
C GLN A 26 11.76 -0.04 28.26
N LEU A 27 10.54 -0.15 27.75
CA LEU A 27 10.21 -0.68 26.43
C LEU A 27 9.83 0.45 25.50
N SER A 28 10.42 0.48 24.30
CA SER A 28 10.03 1.40 23.23
C SER A 28 9.68 0.65 21.96
N ILE A 29 8.87 1.27 21.10
CA ILE A 29 8.51 0.74 19.78
C ILE A 29 8.53 1.87 18.76
N THR A 30 9.24 1.64 17.66
CA THR A 30 9.29 2.53 16.49
C THR A 30 8.77 1.81 15.26
N ASN A 31 8.47 2.56 14.20
CA ASN A 31 8.06 2.02 12.91
C ASN A 31 8.63 2.84 11.76
N ASP A 32 8.68 2.24 10.57
CA ASP A 32 9.19 2.86 9.35
C ASP A 32 8.11 3.59 8.52
N GLY A 33 6.90 3.79 9.05
CA GLY A 33 5.77 4.45 8.38
C GLY A 33 6.02 5.93 8.02
N PRO A 34 5.21 6.55 7.13
CA PRO A 34 4.02 6.01 6.47
C PRO A 34 4.33 4.93 5.40
N ALA A 35 3.29 4.23 4.95
CA ALA A 35 3.41 3.26 3.84
C ALA A 35 2.18 3.26 2.94
N VAL A 36 2.40 3.15 1.63
CA VAL A 36 1.32 2.85 0.68
C VAL A 36 0.68 1.49 1.01
N ARG A 37 -0.65 1.40 0.90
CA ARG A 37 -1.36 0.13 1.07
C ARG A 37 -0.83 -0.94 0.13
N GLY A 38 -0.61 -2.14 0.66
CA GLY A 38 0.04 -3.26 0.00
C GLY A 38 1.56 -3.34 0.23
N SER A 39 2.18 -2.31 0.81
CA SER A 39 3.55 -2.37 1.28
C SER A 39 3.63 -2.87 2.73
N TYR A 40 4.85 -3.17 3.18
CA TYR A 40 5.14 -3.55 4.56
C TYR A 40 5.34 -2.32 5.46
N ILE A 41 4.99 -2.47 6.72
CA ILE A 41 5.50 -1.64 7.81
C ILE A 41 6.27 -2.53 8.76
N THR A 42 7.49 -2.11 9.10
CA THR A 42 8.32 -2.79 10.08
C THR A 42 8.27 -2.07 11.41
N PHE A 43 7.88 -2.80 12.45
CA PHE A 43 7.88 -2.37 13.84
C PHE A 43 9.12 -2.91 14.54
N VAL A 44 9.85 -2.04 15.24
CA VAL A 44 11.05 -2.40 16.00
C VAL A 44 10.79 -2.10 17.47
N ALA A 45 10.72 -3.15 18.28
CA ALA A 45 10.64 -3.03 19.73
C ALA A 45 12.04 -3.13 20.33
N SER A 46 12.38 -2.25 21.27
CA SER A 46 13.67 -2.26 21.96
C SER A 46 13.51 -2.08 23.47
N VAL A 47 14.36 -2.78 24.23
CA VAL A 47 14.43 -2.75 25.69
C VAL A 47 15.80 -2.21 26.11
N THR A 48 15.83 -1.13 26.90
CA THR A 48 17.09 -0.48 27.31
C THR A 48 17.76 -1.15 28.50
N ASP A 49 16.99 -1.65 29.47
CA ASP A 49 17.52 -2.26 30.71
C ASP A 49 17.61 -3.78 30.61
N PHE A 50 18.12 -4.28 29.49
CA PHE A 50 18.19 -5.71 29.24
C PHE A 50 19.36 -6.36 29.98
N VAL A 51 19.06 -7.40 30.75
CA VAL A 51 20.06 -8.25 31.40
C VAL A 51 20.37 -9.44 30.49
N THR A 52 21.63 -9.56 30.09
CA THR A 52 22.10 -10.66 29.24
C THR A 52 21.75 -12.03 29.85
N GLY A 53 21.13 -12.89 29.04
CA GLY A 53 20.73 -14.25 29.46
C GLY A 53 19.26 -14.40 29.82
N GLU A 54 18.50 -13.31 29.93
CA GLU A 54 17.04 -13.37 30.09
C GLU A 54 16.35 -13.76 28.78
N SER A 55 15.30 -14.59 28.87
CA SER A 55 14.39 -14.85 27.75
C SER A 55 13.22 -13.88 27.82
N LEU A 56 13.07 -13.08 26.78
CA LEU A 56 11.99 -12.12 26.63
C LEU A 56 10.95 -12.65 25.65
N LYS A 57 9.68 -12.35 25.93
CA LYS A 57 8.59 -12.57 24.99
C LYS A 57 7.99 -11.24 24.57
N PHE A 58 8.05 -10.95 23.29
CA PHE A 58 7.42 -9.79 22.66
C PHE A 58 6.08 -10.24 22.06
N SER A 59 4.98 -9.59 22.44
CA SER A 59 3.67 -9.83 21.88
C SER A 59 3.19 -8.56 21.19
N PHE A 60 3.08 -8.61 19.87
CA PHE A 60 2.66 -7.50 19.02
C PHE A 60 1.19 -7.64 18.60
N TRP A 61 0.50 -6.51 18.45
CA TRP A 61 -0.78 -6.42 17.77
C TRP A 61 -1.05 -5.00 17.26
N ASP A 62 -1.84 -4.87 16.20
CA ASP A 62 -2.31 -3.57 15.68
C ASP A 62 -3.78 -3.31 16.02
N ASP A 63 -4.30 -2.14 15.67
CA ASP A 63 -5.72 -1.80 15.73
C ASP A 63 -6.41 -1.83 14.35
N ALA A 64 -5.74 -2.41 13.36
CA ALA A 64 -6.30 -2.59 12.03
C ALA A 64 -7.37 -3.69 12.05
N GLN A 65 -8.29 -3.66 11.07
CA GLN A 65 -9.34 -4.68 10.95
C GLN A 65 -9.28 -5.32 9.55
N PRO A 66 -9.01 -6.64 9.44
CA PRO A 66 -8.72 -7.58 10.52
C PRO A 66 -7.38 -7.30 11.22
N GLN A 67 -7.32 -7.62 12.52
CA GLN A 67 -6.15 -7.36 13.35
C GLN A 67 -5.02 -8.34 13.03
N HIS A 68 -3.78 -7.85 13.01
CA HIS A 68 -2.60 -8.69 13.01
C HIS A 68 -2.06 -8.88 14.41
N THR A 69 -1.49 -10.05 14.68
CA THR A 69 -0.79 -10.36 15.93
C THR A 69 0.45 -11.19 15.65
N ALA A 70 1.48 -11.03 16.47
CA ALA A 70 2.67 -11.88 16.43
C ALA A 70 3.30 -12.02 17.81
N GLN A 71 3.98 -13.14 18.05
CA GLN A 71 4.70 -13.38 19.30
C GLN A 71 6.09 -13.93 19.01
N PHE A 72 7.10 -13.37 19.67
CA PHE A 72 8.49 -13.76 19.52
C PHE A 72 9.11 -14.00 20.89
N VAL A 73 9.72 -15.18 21.08
CA VAL A 73 10.51 -15.50 22.27
C VAL A 73 11.97 -15.46 21.88
N GLN A 74 12.75 -14.61 22.54
CA GLN A 74 14.13 -14.33 22.14
C GLN A 74 14.96 -13.84 23.32
N SER A 75 16.27 -14.10 23.26
CA SER A 75 17.25 -13.60 24.23
C SER A 75 17.92 -12.30 23.76
N SER A 76 17.27 -11.59 22.83
CA SER A 76 17.71 -10.30 22.30
C SER A 76 16.81 -9.17 22.85
N PRO A 77 17.37 -8.00 23.20
CA PRO A 77 16.60 -6.83 23.61
C PRO A 77 15.79 -6.19 22.48
N ILE A 78 16.03 -6.59 21.23
CA ILE A 78 15.43 -6.00 20.03
C ILE A 78 14.62 -7.05 19.28
N SER A 79 13.34 -6.78 19.03
CA SER A 79 12.44 -7.65 18.25
C SER A 79 11.81 -6.89 17.10
N ASN A 80 11.75 -7.53 15.93
CA ASN A 80 11.23 -6.93 14.70
C ASN A 80 9.94 -7.65 14.27
N TRP A 81 8.94 -6.88 13.86
CA TRP A 81 7.69 -7.39 13.31
C TRP A 81 7.32 -6.62 12.05
N SER A 82 7.32 -7.28 10.90
CA SER A 82 6.89 -6.69 9.62
C SER A 82 5.51 -7.18 9.24
N VAL A 83 4.63 -6.25 8.85
CA VAL A 83 3.22 -6.51 8.52
C VAL A 83 2.88 -5.89 7.18
N GLU A 84 2.24 -6.67 6.30
CA GLU A 84 1.67 -6.17 5.06
C GLU A 84 0.23 -5.73 5.28
N TYR A 85 -0.19 -4.62 4.68
CA TYR A 85 -1.57 -4.17 4.73
C TYR A 85 -2.19 -4.15 3.33
N PRO A 86 -2.67 -5.30 2.81
CA PRO A 86 -3.27 -5.40 1.47
C PRO A 86 -4.37 -4.37 1.21
N ARG A 87 -4.30 -3.73 0.04
CA ARG A 87 -5.24 -2.69 -0.40
C ARG A 87 -6.70 -3.16 -0.47
N SER A 88 -6.93 -4.45 -0.70
CA SER A 88 -8.26 -5.05 -0.77
C SER A 88 -8.95 -5.17 0.59
N ILE A 89 -8.18 -5.10 1.69
CA ILE A 89 -8.66 -5.38 3.05
C ILE A 89 -8.63 -4.13 3.92
N TYR A 90 -7.54 -3.36 3.86
CA TYR A 90 -7.31 -2.21 4.75
C TYR A 90 -7.59 -0.90 4.05
N GLU A 91 -8.12 0.08 4.76
CA GLU A 91 -8.32 1.44 4.25
C GLU A 91 -7.12 2.34 4.57
N ALA A 92 -6.93 3.41 3.79
CA ALA A 92 -5.94 4.43 4.13
C ALA A 92 -6.40 5.21 5.38
N GLY A 93 -5.49 5.47 6.30
CA GLY A 93 -5.81 6.07 7.59
C GLY A 93 -4.66 5.97 8.59
N ASP A 94 -4.92 6.49 9.78
CA ASP A 94 -4.01 6.41 10.92
C ASP A 94 -4.38 5.19 11.77
N TYR A 95 -3.36 4.43 12.15
CA TYR A 95 -3.45 3.19 12.92
C TYR A 95 -2.43 3.22 14.05
N SER A 96 -2.56 2.26 14.97
CA SER A 96 -1.66 2.08 16.11
C SER A 96 -1.21 0.63 16.21
N ALA A 97 0.09 0.44 16.48
CA ALA A 97 0.65 -0.85 16.85
C ALA A 97 1.08 -0.83 18.32
N LYS A 98 0.86 -1.95 19.00
CA LYS A 98 1.22 -2.14 20.41
C LYS A 98 2.16 -3.33 20.53
N VAL A 99 3.10 -3.23 21.46
CA VAL A 99 3.93 -4.35 21.89
C VAL A 99 3.87 -4.48 23.40
N MET A 100 3.67 -5.70 23.87
CA MET A 100 3.76 -6.08 25.27
C MET A 100 4.98 -6.95 25.47
N LEU A 101 5.82 -6.58 26.43
CA LEU A 101 6.96 -7.35 26.86
C LEU A 101 6.55 -8.23 28.04
N LEU A 102 6.88 -9.51 27.98
CA LEU A 102 6.71 -10.46 29.06
C LEU A 102 8.05 -11.08 29.46
N LYS A 103 8.21 -11.32 30.76
CA LYS A 103 9.31 -12.11 31.34
C LYS A 103 8.78 -13.46 31.82
N SER A 104 9.66 -14.44 31.95
CA SER A 104 9.33 -15.78 32.44
C SER A 104 9.78 -15.94 33.90
N PHE A 105 8.88 -16.41 34.76
CA PHE A 105 9.21 -16.81 36.13
C PHE A 105 8.58 -18.18 36.40
N VAL A 106 9.41 -19.17 36.74
CA VAL A 106 8.98 -20.56 37.00
C VAL A 106 8.10 -21.12 35.85
N GLY A 107 8.48 -20.80 34.60
CA GLY A 107 7.77 -21.24 33.40
C GLY A 107 6.50 -20.46 33.04
N ILE A 108 6.11 -19.46 33.84
CA ILE A 108 4.93 -18.63 33.60
C ILE A 108 5.37 -17.28 33.04
N TRP A 109 4.76 -16.86 31.92
CA TRP A 109 4.98 -15.54 31.33
C TRP A 109 4.09 -14.50 32.00
N TYR A 110 4.68 -13.39 32.46
CA TYR A 110 3.95 -12.27 33.03
C TYR A 110 4.34 -10.95 32.36
N PRO A 111 3.39 -10.02 32.15
CA PRO A 111 3.66 -8.76 31.48
C PRO A 111 4.49 -7.84 32.38
N VAL A 112 5.47 -7.17 31.78
CA VAL A 112 6.36 -6.24 32.49
C VAL A 112 6.33 -4.82 31.92
N ALA A 113 6.07 -4.65 30.64
CA ALA A 113 6.00 -3.35 29.98
C ALA A 113 5.10 -3.40 28.75
N THR A 114 4.59 -2.23 28.34
CA THR A 114 3.81 -2.09 27.10
C THR A 114 4.18 -0.76 26.44
N ALA A 115 4.34 -0.77 25.13
CA ALA A 115 4.61 0.41 24.32
C ALA A 115 3.67 0.46 23.12
N VAL A 116 3.40 1.67 22.63
CA VAL A 116 2.49 1.94 21.52
C VAL A 116 3.14 2.91 20.55
N THR A 117 2.98 2.69 19.26
CA THR A 117 3.36 3.63 18.20
C THR A 117 2.22 3.82 17.22
N LYS A 118 2.19 4.98 16.57
CA LYS A 118 1.22 5.30 15.51
C LYS A 118 1.89 5.18 14.16
N PHE A 119 1.14 4.73 13.16
CA PHE A 119 1.59 4.66 11.78
C PHE A 119 0.44 5.04 10.84
N LYS A 120 0.77 5.32 9.58
CA LYS A 120 -0.21 5.78 8.58
C LYS A 120 -0.14 4.93 7.32
N LEU A 121 -1.29 4.45 6.88
CA LEU A 121 -1.48 3.82 5.58
C LEU A 121 -1.99 4.87 4.59
N THR A 122 -1.37 4.92 3.40
CA THR A 122 -1.72 5.88 2.36
C THR A 122 -2.22 5.21 1.08
N ASP A 123 -3.03 5.93 0.32
CA ASP A 123 -3.47 5.51 -1.02
C ASP A 123 -2.44 5.84 -2.11
N SER A 124 -1.48 6.71 -1.78
CA SER A 124 -0.44 7.20 -2.66
C SER A 124 0.94 6.85 -2.11
N LEU A 125 1.91 6.67 -3.00
CA LEU A 125 3.33 6.52 -2.69
C LEU A 125 3.86 7.73 -1.91
N ASN A 126 4.74 7.50 -0.94
CA ASN A 126 5.24 8.46 0.04
C ASN A 126 6.66 8.99 -0.26
N GLY A 127 7.00 9.14 -1.55
CA GLY A 127 8.28 9.72 -1.97
C GLY A 127 8.36 11.24 -1.89
N ASN A 128 9.50 11.77 -2.34
CA ASN A 128 9.76 13.20 -2.47
C ASN A 128 10.32 13.53 -3.85
N LEU A 129 9.99 14.70 -4.39
CA LEU A 129 10.65 15.25 -5.57
C LEU A 129 11.95 15.94 -5.13
N VAL A 130 13.07 15.43 -5.63
CA VAL A 130 14.42 15.92 -5.30
C VAL A 130 15.02 16.57 -6.54
N LEU A 131 15.68 17.70 -6.35
CA LEU A 131 16.39 18.41 -7.39
C LEU A 131 17.89 18.21 -7.24
N SER A 132 18.58 17.96 -8.34
CA SER A 132 20.03 18.07 -8.41
C SER A 132 20.48 18.86 -9.63
N GLN A 133 21.58 19.58 -9.49
CA GLN A 133 22.20 20.34 -10.57
C GLN A 133 23.71 20.28 -10.38
N ASN A 134 24.47 20.04 -11.45
CA ASN A 134 25.91 19.78 -11.39
C ASN A 134 26.28 18.59 -10.47
N ASN A 135 25.46 17.53 -10.47
CA ASN A 135 25.61 16.33 -9.61
C ASN A 135 25.50 16.56 -8.10
N GLU A 136 25.06 17.74 -7.66
CA GLU A 136 24.76 18.01 -6.25
C GLU A 136 23.27 18.15 -6.02
N VAL A 137 22.78 17.51 -4.97
CA VAL A 137 21.39 17.68 -4.51
C VAL A 137 21.22 19.09 -3.97
N ARG A 138 20.23 19.81 -4.50
CA ARG A 138 19.94 21.17 -4.07
C ARG A 138 19.19 21.14 -2.74
N PRO A 139 19.61 21.93 -1.73
CA PRO A 139 18.88 22.07 -0.48
C PRO A 139 17.66 23.00 -0.60
N ASN A 140 17.55 23.72 -1.72
CA ASN A 140 16.50 24.70 -1.99
C ASN A 140 15.96 24.49 -3.42
N THR A 141 14.91 25.23 -3.77
CA THR A 141 14.26 25.15 -5.07
C THR A 141 14.87 26.08 -6.12
N PHE A 142 16.07 26.63 -5.87
CA PHE A 142 16.75 27.50 -6.81
C PHE A 142 17.61 26.69 -7.80
N VAL A 143 17.44 27.00 -9.07
CA VAL A 143 18.23 26.38 -10.16
C VAL A 143 18.81 27.45 -11.06
N MET A 144 20.00 27.17 -11.59
CA MET A 144 20.64 28.05 -12.57
C MET A 144 19.97 27.91 -13.93
N VAL A 145 19.73 29.04 -14.60
CA VAL A 145 19.28 29.07 -16.00
C VAL A 145 20.33 28.44 -16.92
N ASN A 146 19.90 27.89 -18.06
CA ASN A 146 20.73 27.29 -19.10
C ASN A 146 21.64 26.16 -18.61
N ARG A 147 21.31 25.56 -17.46
CA ARG A 147 21.99 24.39 -16.91
C ARG A 147 20.98 23.30 -16.65
N THR A 148 21.30 22.09 -17.08
CA THR A 148 20.45 20.92 -16.88
C THR A 148 20.22 20.68 -15.39
N VAL A 149 18.95 20.55 -15.02
CA VAL A 149 18.47 20.16 -13.70
C VAL A 149 17.95 18.74 -13.80
N THR A 150 18.36 17.89 -12.87
CA THR A 150 17.84 16.55 -12.72
C THR A 150 16.77 16.57 -11.63
N HIS A 151 15.53 16.33 -12.03
CA HIS A 151 14.38 16.12 -11.17
C HIS A 151 14.24 14.63 -10.92
N ARG A 152 14.19 14.19 -9.66
CA ARG A 152 14.11 12.77 -9.33
C ARG A 152 13.07 12.50 -8.25
N ILE A 153 12.19 11.54 -8.48
CA ILE A 153 11.31 11.02 -7.43
C ILE A 153 12.09 10.02 -6.58
N GLN A 154 12.29 10.36 -5.31
CA GLN A 154 12.91 9.51 -4.33
C GLN A 154 11.84 8.82 -3.49
N LEU A 155 11.60 7.55 -3.78
CA LEU A 155 10.74 6.67 -2.98
C LEU A 155 11.53 6.04 -1.81
N PRO A 156 10.88 5.74 -0.68
CA PRO A 156 11.46 4.86 0.34
C PRO A 156 11.71 3.45 -0.21
N ASP A 157 12.77 2.79 0.25
CA ASP A 157 13.18 1.46 -0.26
C ASP A 157 12.05 0.43 -0.22
N LYS A 158 11.27 0.40 0.86
CA LYS A 158 10.12 -0.50 1.01
C LYS A 158 9.01 -0.27 -0.04
N GLU A 159 8.84 0.95 -0.52
CA GLU A 159 7.87 1.25 -1.58
C GLU A 159 8.44 0.91 -2.95
N LEU A 160 9.75 1.10 -3.15
CA LEU A 160 10.43 0.63 -4.34
C LEU A 160 10.34 -0.91 -4.47
N ASP A 161 10.52 -1.63 -3.36
CA ASP A 161 10.38 -3.09 -3.32
C ASP A 161 8.93 -3.55 -3.48
N PHE A 162 7.96 -2.77 -2.97
CA PHE A 162 6.55 -2.98 -3.27
C PHE A 162 6.27 -2.86 -4.77
N LEU A 163 6.77 -1.79 -5.41
CA LEU A 163 6.58 -1.56 -6.84
C LEU A 163 7.22 -2.66 -7.69
N LYS A 164 8.47 -3.05 -7.39
CA LYS A 164 9.18 -4.13 -8.11
C LYS A 164 8.46 -5.48 -8.06
N ARG A 165 7.78 -5.78 -6.95
CA ARG A 165 7.08 -7.06 -6.76
C ARG A 165 5.70 -7.09 -7.40
N ASN A 166 4.99 -5.96 -7.33
CA ASN A 166 3.56 -5.92 -7.63
C ASN A 166 3.22 -5.22 -8.95
N SER A 167 4.15 -4.47 -9.53
CA SER A 167 3.88 -3.66 -10.73
C SER A 167 4.45 -4.30 -11.99
N SER A 168 3.63 -4.40 -13.03
CA SER A 168 4.04 -4.83 -14.37
C SER A 168 4.77 -3.72 -15.14
N THR A 169 4.34 -2.48 -14.96
CA THR A 169 4.95 -1.29 -15.58
C THR A 169 4.90 -0.12 -14.62
N ILE A 170 5.96 0.70 -14.62
CA ILE A 170 6.03 1.93 -13.83
C ILE A 170 6.42 3.06 -14.77
N VAL A 171 5.59 4.12 -14.82
CA VAL A 171 5.80 5.30 -15.66
C VAL A 171 5.62 6.54 -14.80
N THR A 172 6.52 7.49 -14.93
CA THR A 172 6.42 8.82 -14.32
C THR A 172 6.08 9.82 -15.41
N TYR A 173 4.95 10.49 -15.28
CA TYR A 173 4.52 11.57 -16.16
C TYR A 173 4.95 12.90 -15.59
N TRP A 174 5.60 13.73 -16.40
CA TRP A 174 6.15 15.01 -15.98
C TRP A 174 5.43 16.17 -16.62
N PHE A 175 5.14 17.19 -15.81
CA PHE A 175 4.45 18.40 -16.24
C PHE A 175 5.23 19.62 -15.75
N LYS A 176 5.28 20.66 -16.58
CA LYS A 176 5.77 22.00 -16.22
C LYS A 176 4.67 23.00 -16.51
N ASP A 177 4.33 23.82 -15.53
CA ASP A 177 3.32 24.86 -15.64
C ASP A 177 2.02 24.29 -16.25
N CYS A 178 1.59 23.14 -15.73
CA CYS A 178 0.44 22.39 -16.22
C CYS A 178 0.49 21.86 -17.66
N SER A 179 1.66 21.89 -18.30
CA SER A 179 1.89 21.34 -19.64
C SER A 179 2.69 20.05 -19.55
N TYR A 180 2.21 18.98 -20.19
CA TYR A 180 2.95 17.73 -20.30
C TYR A 180 4.28 17.97 -21.03
N ILE A 181 5.38 17.48 -20.45
CA ILE A 181 6.72 17.57 -21.06
C ILE A 181 7.17 16.20 -21.55
N ASP A 182 7.17 15.21 -20.66
CA ASP A 182 7.80 13.92 -20.94
C ASP A 182 7.28 12.82 -20.00
N GLN A 183 7.64 11.57 -20.30
CA GLN A 183 7.41 10.41 -19.46
C GLN A 183 8.70 9.58 -19.31
N THR A 184 8.98 9.10 -18.10
CA THR A 184 10.19 8.31 -17.82
C THR A 184 9.89 7.09 -16.94
N THR A 185 10.72 6.06 -17.00
CA THR A 185 10.54 4.81 -16.23
C THR A 185 11.53 4.67 -15.07
N ASP A 186 12.48 5.58 -14.95
CA ASP A 186 13.57 5.59 -13.97
C ASP A 186 13.37 6.67 -12.88
N PHE A 187 12.17 7.22 -12.78
CA PHE A 187 11.79 8.27 -11.84
C PHE A 187 12.56 9.58 -12.01
N THR A 188 13.23 9.79 -13.14
CA THR A 188 14.11 10.92 -13.35
C THR A 188 13.70 11.72 -14.59
N LEU A 189 13.78 13.05 -14.52
CA LEU A 189 13.64 13.97 -15.65
C LEU A 189 14.84 14.90 -15.67
N ASN A 190 15.51 15.00 -16.82
CA ASN A 190 16.54 16.00 -17.06
C ASN A 190 15.93 17.14 -17.87
N TYR A 191 15.91 18.35 -17.30
CA TYR A 191 15.29 19.51 -17.92
C TYR A 191 16.18 20.76 -17.81
N THR A 192 16.23 21.56 -18.87
CA THR A 192 16.99 22.81 -18.91
C THR A 192 16.04 23.99 -19.00
N TYR A 193 16.07 24.85 -17.99
CA TYR A 193 15.31 26.09 -17.97
C TYR A 193 16.04 27.15 -18.79
N THR A 194 15.35 27.80 -19.71
CA THR A 194 15.93 28.81 -20.61
C THR A 194 15.56 30.24 -20.24
N ASP A 195 14.53 30.40 -19.41
CA ASP A 195 13.99 31.67 -18.99
C ASP A 195 14.53 32.10 -17.61
N LEU A 196 14.84 33.39 -17.51
CA LEU A 196 15.48 34.00 -16.34
C LEU A 196 14.45 34.59 -15.39
N MET A 197 14.69 34.43 -14.09
CA MET A 197 13.91 35.07 -13.01
C MET A 197 12.43 34.68 -12.95
N ASN A 198 12.07 33.54 -13.53
CA ASN A 198 10.73 32.98 -13.45
C ASN A 198 10.66 31.83 -12.45
N ASP A 199 9.46 31.64 -11.91
CA ASP A 199 9.12 30.47 -11.13
C ASP A 199 8.33 29.50 -12.03
N HIS A 200 8.68 28.22 -11.98
CA HIS A 200 7.98 27.16 -12.68
C HIS A 200 7.41 26.14 -11.72
N TYR A 201 6.23 25.65 -12.05
CA TYR A 201 5.61 24.59 -11.30
C TYR A 201 5.91 23.24 -11.94
N ILE A 202 6.68 22.40 -11.26
CA ILE A 202 6.96 21.04 -11.71
C ILE A 202 6.06 20.07 -10.98
N GLU A 203 5.35 19.24 -11.75
CA GLU A 203 4.58 18.13 -11.23
C GLU A 203 5.11 16.82 -11.83
N ALA A 204 5.09 15.78 -11.01
CA ALA A 204 5.43 14.43 -11.39
C ALA A 204 4.38 13.47 -10.85
N MET A 205 3.85 12.63 -11.73
CA MET A 205 2.93 11.58 -11.35
C MET A 205 3.50 10.22 -11.69
N VAL A 206 3.85 9.48 -10.64
CA VAL A 206 4.26 8.08 -10.75
C VAL A 206 3.00 7.22 -10.85
N VAL A 207 2.93 6.40 -11.89
CA VAL A 207 1.82 5.50 -12.16
C VAL A 207 2.38 4.09 -12.31
N ALA A 208 1.97 3.22 -11.41
CA ALA A 208 2.38 1.83 -11.38
C ALA A 208 1.18 0.93 -11.67
N ASN A 209 1.28 0.14 -12.75
CA ASN A 209 0.24 -0.82 -13.12
C ASN A 209 0.41 -2.10 -12.31
N ASN A 210 -0.53 -2.44 -11.43
CA ASN A 210 -0.51 -3.67 -10.66
C ASN A 210 -1.37 -4.78 -11.28
N GLU A 211 -1.75 -4.67 -12.55
CA GLU A 211 -2.36 -5.79 -13.24
C GLU A 211 -1.37 -6.96 -13.33
N PRO A 212 -1.83 -8.19 -13.03
CA PRO A 212 -1.00 -9.37 -13.16
C PRO A 212 -0.37 -9.43 -14.54
N LEU A 213 0.94 -9.72 -14.60
CA LEU A 213 1.60 -9.99 -15.88
C LEU A 213 0.83 -11.09 -16.59
N GLN A 214 0.48 -10.86 -17.86
CA GLN A 214 -0.12 -11.93 -18.67
C GLN A 214 0.83 -13.12 -18.70
N PRO A 215 0.32 -14.36 -18.63
CA PRO A 215 1.17 -15.53 -18.67
C PRO A 215 2.00 -15.47 -19.95
N ILE A 216 3.33 -15.57 -19.79
CA ILE A 216 4.25 -15.64 -20.92
C ILE A 216 3.86 -16.89 -21.70
N THR A 217 3.20 -16.72 -22.85
CA THR A 217 2.99 -17.82 -23.78
C THR A 217 4.34 -18.15 -24.36
N THR A 218 5.04 -19.12 -23.75
CA THR A 218 6.23 -19.72 -24.33
C THR A 218 5.78 -20.44 -25.60
N THR A 219 5.96 -19.79 -26.75
CA THR A 219 5.81 -20.46 -28.05
C THR A 219 6.93 -21.48 -28.15
N THR A 220 6.64 -22.72 -27.72
CA THR A 220 7.54 -23.84 -27.95
C THR A 220 7.57 -24.06 -29.47
N SER A 221 8.63 -23.60 -30.12
CA SER A 221 8.92 -23.95 -31.51
C SER A 221 9.03 -25.48 -31.58
N THR A 222 7.98 -26.12 -32.05
CA THR A 222 8.00 -27.55 -32.29
C THR A 222 8.69 -27.73 -33.64
N THR A 223 9.99 -28.07 -33.60
CA THR A 223 10.75 -28.40 -34.81
C THR A 223 10.11 -29.64 -35.43
N THR A 224 9.24 -29.44 -36.41
CA THR A 224 8.61 -30.53 -37.15
C THR A 224 9.67 -31.08 -38.11
N THR A 225 10.28 -32.20 -37.77
CA THR A 225 11.15 -32.94 -38.69
C THR A 225 10.26 -33.55 -39.78
N THR A 226 10.16 -32.87 -40.91
CA THR A 226 9.47 -33.38 -42.10
C THR A 226 10.20 -34.62 -42.59
N THR A 227 9.68 -35.80 -42.25
CA THR A 227 10.14 -37.06 -42.85
C THR A 227 9.34 -37.24 -44.14
N THR A 228 10.02 -37.10 -45.28
CA THR A 228 9.40 -37.26 -46.59
C THR A 228 9.08 -38.73 -46.83
N THR A 229 7.87 -39.17 -46.49
CA THR A 229 7.36 -40.49 -46.87
C THR A 229 6.54 -40.37 -48.15
N THR A 230 7.10 -40.85 -49.25
CA THR A 230 6.44 -40.93 -50.55
C THR A 230 5.25 -41.89 -50.45
N THR A 231 4.04 -41.35 -50.36
CA THR A 231 2.80 -42.14 -50.29
C THR A 231 2.01 -41.93 -51.57
N THR A 232 1.85 -43.01 -52.35
CA THR A 232 1.09 -43.04 -53.60
C THR A 232 -0.39 -42.76 -53.32
N THR A 233 -0.91 -41.64 -53.84
CA THR A 233 -2.30 -41.23 -53.63
C THR A 233 -3.20 -41.89 -54.68
N THR A 234 -4.18 -42.67 -54.24
CA THR A 234 -5.29 -43.14 -55.09
C THR A 234 -6.48 -42.19 -54.90
N THR A 235 -6.83 -41.48 -55.96
CA THR A 235 -7.91 -40.49 -55.98
C THR A 235 -9.26 -41.19 -55.94
N THR A 236 -10.06 -40.97 -54.89
CA THR A 236 -11.46 -41.40 -54.86
C THR A 236 -12.35 -40.17 -54.71
N THR A 237 -13.09 -39.87 -55.76
CA THR A 237 -13.98 -38.72 -55.89
C THR A 237 -15.24 -38.94 -55.07
N THR A 238 -15.51 -38.07 -54.08
CA THR A 238 -16.77 -38.11 -53.33
C THR A 238 -17.48 -36.76 -53.46
N THR A 239 -18.70 -36.81 -53.98
CA THR A 239 -19.57 -35.66 -54.26
C THR A 239 -20.35 -35.29 -53.00
N THR A 240 -20.26 -34.04 -52.53
CA THR A 240 -21.08 -33.54 -51.41
C THR A 240 -22.06 -32.48 -51.88
N THR A 241 -23.33 -32.72 -51.57
CA THR A 241 -24.50 -31.85 -51.79
C THR A 241 -24.58 -30.74 -50.73
N THR A 242 -24.80 -29.51 -51.18
CA THR A 242 -24.93 -28.29 -50.37
C THR A 242 -26.38 -28.07 -49.96
N THR A 243 -26.67 -27.93 -48.66
CA THR A 243 -27.98 -27.49 -48.16
C THR A 243 -27.86 -26.13 -47.46
N THR A 244 -28.59 -25.16 -48.01
CA THR A 244 -28.66 -23.74 -47.61
C THR A 244 -29.59 -23.54 -46.40
N PRO A 245 -29.21 -22.81 -45.34
CA PRO A 245 -30.16 -22.39 -44.31
C PRO A 245 -30.88 -21.09 -44.66
N LYS A 246 -32.15 -21.04 -44.25
CA LYS A 246 -33.18 -20.03 -44.52
C LYS A 246 -32.98 -18.75 -43.68
N PRO A 247 -33.30 -17.54 -44.20
CA PRO A 247 -33.13 -16.28 -43.46
C PRO A 247 -34.23 -16.08 -42.39
N VAL A 248 -33.83 -15.61 -41.20
CA VAL A 248 -34.73 -15.21 -40.11
C VAL A 248 -34.98 -13.70 -40.18
N ILE A 249 -36.26 -13.31 -40.16
CA ILE A 249 -36.75 -11.93 -40.20
C ILE A 249 -36.74 -11.34 -38.77
N PRO A 250 -36.29 -10.08 -38.54
CA PRO A 250 -36.43 -9.42 -37.25
C PRO A 250 -37.80 -8.77 -37.10
N LEU A 251 -38.50 -9.06 -35.99
CA LEU A 251 -39.76 -8.41 -35.61
C LEU A 251 -39.45 -7.15 -34.78
N ALA A 252 -39.85 -6.00 -35.33
CA ALA A 252 -39.86 -4.73 -34.63
C ALA A 252 -41.04 -4.64 -33.66
N THR A 253 -40.84 -4.06 -32.48
CA THR A 253 -41.96 -3.52 -31.68
C THR A 253 -41.53 -2.20 -31.04
N ALA A 254 -42.40 -1.22 -31.25
CA ALA A 254 -42.24 0.20 -31.00
C ALA A 254 -42.44 0.57 -29.51
N PRO A 255 -42.13 1.83 -29.12
CA PRO A 255 -42.05 2.26 -27.73
C PRO A 255 -43.36 2.88 -27.23
N SER A 256 -43.56 2.85 -25.91
CA SER A 256 -44.56 3.70 -25.25
C SER A 256 -43.96 4.36 -24.02
N GLN A 257 -43.93 5.69 -24.05
CA GLN A 257 -43.76 6.57 -22.90
C GLN A 257 -45.06 6.59 -22.08
N ILE A 258 -45.00 6.94 -20.78
CA ILE A 258 -45.73 8.04 -20.11
C ILE A 258 -45.46 8.03 -18.58
N ILE A 259 -44.81 9.11 -18.13
CA ILE A 259 -45.00 9.99 -16.94
C ILE A 259 -45.87 9.50 -15.76
N THR A 260 -45.39 9.66 -14.50
CA THR A 260 -45.89 10.61 -13.45
C THR A 260 -45.51 10.20 -12.01
N GLU A 261 -45.13 11.24 -11.25
CA GLU A 261 -44.75 11.34 -9.84
C GLU A 261 -45.84 10.89 -8.82
N SER A 262 -45.45 10.55 -7.59
CA SER A 262 -45.81 11.34 -6.38
C SER A 262 -45.35 10.69 -5.06
N HIS A 263 -45.11 11.56 -4.09
CA HIS A 263 -44.78 11.35 -2.68
C HIS A 263 -45.86 10.58 -1.87
N ALA A 264 -45.46 9.88 -0.80
CA ALA A 264 -45.75 10.27 0.60
C ALA A 264 -45.57 9.11 1.61
N SER A 265 -45.06 9.49 2.78
CA SER A 265 -44.90 8.71 4.01
C SER A 265 -46.20 8.09 4.55
N SER A 266 -46.06 6.99 5.28
CA SER A 266 -46.96 6.69 6.40
C SER A 266 -46.24 5.90 7.50
N ASN A 267 -46.33 6.43 8.71
CA ASN A 267 -45.96 5.84 9.99
C ASN A 267 -46.82 4.61 10.28
N ASN A 268 -46.25 3.58 10.92
CA ASN A 268 -46.97 2.84 11.95
C ASN A 268 -46.03 2.15 12.93
N GLN A 269 -46.40 2.26 14.20
CA GLN A 269 -45.66 1.94 15.41
C GLN A 269 -46.34 0.71 16.05
N MET A 270 -45.61 -0.40 16.30
CA MET A 270 -45.99 -1.38 17.33
C MET A 270 -44.85 -2.33 17.77
N LEU A 271 -44.68 -2.39 19.10
CA LEU A 271 -44.25 -3.46 20.02
C LEU A 271 -42.76 -3.96 20.05
N PRO A 272 -42.13 -4.08 21.24
CA PRO A 272 -40.69 -4.27 21.36
C PRO A 272 -40.34 -5.76 21.26
N THR A 273 -39.56 -6.10 20.24
CA THR A 273 -38.89 -7.41 20.15
C THR A 273 -37.41 -7.20 20.46
N HIS A 274 -36.89 -7.89 21.47
CA HIS A 274 -35.47 -7.90 21.80
C HIS A 274 -34.66 -8.48 20.63
N LYS A 275 -34.15 -7.61 19.75
CA LYS A 275 -33.17 -7.94 18.72
C LYS A 275 -31.77 -7.55 19.21
N LEU A 276 -30.86 -8.52 19.17
CA LEU A 276 -29.43 -8.31 19.32
C LEU A 276 -29.00 -7.15 18.42
N VAL A 277 -28.44 -6.10 19.02
CA VAL A 277 -27.86 -4.96 18.31
C VAL A 277 -26.62 -5.46 17.55
N ARG A 278 -26.83 -5.92 16.31
CA ARG A 278 -25.79 -5.83 15.28
C ARG A 278 -25.58 -4.32 15.10
N ARG A 279 -24.44 -3.81 15.56
CA ARG A 279 -24.02 -2.43 15.24
C ARG A 279 -24.12 -2.30 13.72
N ALA A 280 -24.94 -1.37 13.27
CA ALA A 280 -24.96 -0.97 11.88
C ALA A 280 -23.51 -0.64 11.50
N LEU A 281 -23.00 -1.31 10.47
CA LEU A 281 -21.86 -0.82 9.71
C LEU A 281 -22.12 0.65 9.47
N SER A 282 -21.21 1.48 9.96
CA SER A 282 -21.24 2.93 9.74
C SER A 282 -21.49 3.15 8.27
N ASN A 283 -22.69 3.66 7.93
CA ASN A 283 -22.99 4.23 6.62
C ASN A 283 -22.20 5.54 6.51
N LYS A 284 -20.87 5.43 6.48
CA LYS A 284 -20.00 6.50 6.01
C LYS A 284 -19.96 6.40 4.49
N THR A 285 -21.13 6.57 3.87
CA THR A 285 -21.26 6.76 2.44
C THR A 285 -20.87 8.21 2.15
N VAL A 286 -19.57 8.45 2.09
CA VAL A 286 -19.03 9.41 1.14
C VAL A 286 -18.10 8.60 0.28
N LYS A 287 -18.56 8.30 -0.94
CA LYS A 287 -17.67 7.95 -2.05
C LYS A 287 -16.54 8.99 -2.04
N LYS A 288 -15.36 8.63 -1.52
CA LYS A 288 -14.13 9.34 -1.84
C LYS A 288 -13.91 9.10 -3.33
N ASN A 289 -14.42 10.04 -4.13
CA ASN A 289 -13.97 10.16 -5.50
C ASN A 289 -12.45 10.27 -5.47
N ASN A 290 -11.81 9.48 -6.33
CA ASN A 290 -10.37 9.36 -6.48
C ASN A 290 -9.66 10.73 -6.42
N SER A 291 -9.03 11.03 -5.27
CA SER A 291 -8.34 12.29 -4.98
C SER A 291 -7.29 12.70 -6.03
N TYR A 292 -6.78 11.74 -6.80
CA TYR A 292 -5.78 12.01 -7.84
C TYR A 292 -6.31 12.73 -9.07
N LYS A 293 -7.63 12.77 -9.29
CA LYS A 293 -8.19 13.52 -10.44
C LYS A 293 -8.05 15.03 -10.28
N ASP A 294 -7.92 15.51 -9.06
CA ASP A 294 -7.74 16.94 -8.76
C ASP A 294 -6.26 17.37 -8.83
N TYR A 295 -5.33 16.40 -8.94
CA TYR A 295 -3.88 16.64 -8.98
C TYR A 295 -3.28 16.60 -10.39
N ILE A 296 -4.11 16.42 -11.43
CA ILE A 296 -3.63 16.40 -12.80
C ILE A 296 -4.11 17.68 -13.45
N CYS A 297 -3.18 18.55 -13.85
CA CYS A 297 -3.48 19.67 -14.71
C CYS A 297 -4.32 19.19 -15.91
N HIS A 298 -5.53 19.77 -16.04
CA HIS A 298 -6.72 19.54 -16.89
C HIS A 298 -6.73 18.56 -18.10
N ASN A 299 -5.62 17.97 -18.53
CA ASN A 299 -5.51 16.98 -19.60
C ASN A 299 -5.31 15.56 -19.05
N THR A 300 -6.34 15.04 -18.38
CA THR A 300 -6.34 13.69 -17.77
C THR A 300 -6.33 12.54 -18.80
N SER A 301 -6.30 12.82 -20.11
CA SER A 301 -6.37 11.79 -21.16
C SER A 301 -5.10 10.95 -21.27
N ILE A 302 -3.94 11.48 -20.87
CA ILE A 302 -2.64 10.83 -21.10
C ILE A 302 -2.33 9.79 -20.02
N VAL A 303 -2.88 9.99 -18.83
CA VAL A 303 -2.53 9.22 -17.64
C VAL A 303 -3.55 8.10 -17.47
N PRO A 304 -3.12 6.84 -17.39
CA PRO A 304 -4.05 5.74 -17.18
C PRO A 304 -4.67 5.80 -15.79
N ILE A 305 -6.00 5.77 -15.76
CA ILE A 305 -6.82 5.89 -14.57
C ILE A 305 -7.54 4.56 -14.31
N GLY A 306 -7.27 3.91 -13.18
CA GLY A 306 -7.93 2.66 -12.85
C GLY A 306 -7.70 2.19 -11.41
N LYS A 307 -8.48 1.19 -10.99
CA LYS A 307 -8.38 0.58 -9.66
C LYS A 307 -7.12 -0.28 -9.49
N ASN A 308 -6.57 -0.77 -10.60
CA ASN A 308 -5.39 -1.62 -10.62
C ASN A 308 -4.09 -0.83 -10.57
N TYR A 309 -4.16 0.50 -10.53
CA TYR A 309 -2.97 1.36 -10.49
C TYR A 309 -2.69 1.86 -9.08
N THR A 310 -1.40 1.95 -8.77
CA THR A 310 -0.88 2.69 -7.62
C THR A 310 -0.29 3.99 -8.13
N TYR A 311 -0.55 5.07 -7.39
CA TYR A 311 -0.16 6.41 -7.80
C TYR A 311 0.80 7.02 -6.78
N GLY A 312 1.70 7.88 -7.25
CA GLY A 312 2.47 8.83 -6.45
C GLY A 312 2.35 10.18 -7.10
N TYR A 313 2.06 11.23 -6.34
CA TYR A 313 1.95 12.59 -6.86
C TYR A 313 2.90 13.51 -6.10
N TYR A 314 3.74 14.23 -6.86
CA TYR A 314 4.80 15.07 -6.33
C TYR A 314 4.83 16.38 -7.09
N GLN A 315 5.04 17.47 -6.38
CA GLN A 315 5.03 18.81 -6.95
C GLN A 315 6.04 19.68 -6.24
N GLU A 316 6.66 20.62 -6.97
CA GLU A 316 7.58 21.60 -6.40
C GLU A 316 7.60 22.87 -7.26
N THR A 317 7.73 24.03 -6.62
CA THR A 317 7.89 25.32 -7.31
C THR A 317 9.37 25.65 -7.43
N ILE A 318 9.86 25.74 -8.66
CA ILE A 318 11.27 25.92 -9.00
C ILE A 318 11.54 27.36 -9.40
N SER A 319 12.45 28.03 -8.69
CA SER A 319 12.84 29.40 -9.00
C SER A 319 14.11 29.42 -9.84
N VAL A 320 14.01 29.89 -11.08
CA VAL A 320 15.15 29.96 -12.01
C VAL A 320 15.90 31.28 -11.81
N ARG A 321 17.20 31.20 -11.53
CA ARG A 321 18.06 32.35 -11.28
C ARG A 321 19.26 32.37 -12.25
N GLY A 322 19.75 33.57 -12.53
CA GLY A 322 21.02 33.75 -13.23
C GLY A 322 22.21 33.42 -12.33
N GLU A 323 23.40 33.32 -12.93
CA GLU A 323 24.64 33.38 -12.16
C GLU A 323 24.75 34.79 -11.54
N CYS A 324 24.89 34.84 -10.22
CA CYS A 324 25.29 36.05 -9.50
C CYS A 324 26.80 36.27 -9.63
#